data_AF-A0A914T078-F1
#
_entry.id   AF-A0A914T078-F1
#
_cell.length_a   1.000
_cell.length_b   1.000
_cell.length_c   1.000
_cell.angle_alpha   90.00
_cell.angle_beta   90.00
_cell.angle_gamma   90.00
#
_symmetry.space_group_name_H-M   'P 1'
#
loop_
_entity.id
_entity.type
_entity.pdbx_description
1 polymer ?
#
loop_
_entity_poly.entity_id
_entity_poly.type
_entity_poly.pdbx_seq_one_letter_code
_entity_poly.pdbx_strand_id
1 'polypeptide(L)'
;MPSLKAFGRRWNIASDDFVFPEITEGFVRLAWVAITCGIFAYHNPFKCKSISWFIYVMILVAINIITAILCFTLASFSARGSILETDARKHVTTLIYVRLPVLLIEFVWAIFTTAFVFRVFGEEDFCYFIYGMRVTVVLEWILIFSVFFGVIVVFNPHGDRRIDSPMIERNYWRKRLRLCKVGADSEMRN
;
A
#
# COMPACT_ATOMS: atom_id res chain seq x y z
N MET A 1 -16.44 8.39 -18.96
CA MET A 1 -15.05 8.25 -19.47
C MET A 1 -14.76 6.77 -19.70
N PRO A 2 -13.91 6.39 -20.68
CA PRO A 2 -13.60 4.98 -20.92
C PRO A 2 -12.85 4.36 -19.72
N SER A 3 -13.32 3.20 -19.26
CA SER A 3 -12.70 2.38 -18.21
C SER A 3 -11.24 2.03 -18.52
N LEU A 4 -10.35 2.09 -17.52
CA LEU A 4 -8.95 1.69 -17.67
C LEU A 4 -8.85 0.20 -18.04
N LYS A 5 -7.95 -0.15 -18.97
CA LYS A 5 -7.60 -1.53 -19.30
C LYS A 5 -6.16 -1.78 -18.88
N ALA A 6 -5.95 -2.51 -17.78
CA ALA A 6 -4.63 -2.93 -17.28
C ALA A 6 -4.64 -4.45 -17.04
N PHE A 7 -3.52 -5.14 -17.25
CA PHE A 7 -3.42 -6.60 -17.17
C PHE A 7 -4.39 -7.36 -18.10
N GLY A 8 -4.70 -6.77 -19.27
CA GLY A 8 -5.66 -7.35 -20.20
C GLY A 8 -7.11 -7.36 -19.70
N ARG A 9 -7.43 -6.69 -18.58
CA ARG A 9 -8.77 -6.61 -17.97
C ARG A 9 -9.23 -5.17 -17.82
N ARG A 10 -10.55 -4.96 -17.88
CA ARG A 10 -11.16 -3.65 -17.56
C ARG A 10 -11.24 -3.49 -16.04
N TRP A 11 -10.77 -2.35 -15.55
CA TRP A 11 -10.88 -1.95 -14.15
C TRP A 11 -12.17 -1.12 -14.00
N ASN A 12 -12.82 -1.20 -12.83
CA ASN A 12 -14.08 -0.49 -12.57
C ASN A 12 -13.88 1.01 -12.30
N ILE A 13 -12.69 1.52 -12.56
CA ILE A 13 -12.25 2.86 -12.20
C ILE A 13 -11.64 3.54 -13.43
N ALA A 14 -11.82 4.86 -13.53
CA ALA A 14 -11.19 5.64 -14.57
C ALA A 14 -9.71 5.89 -14.23
N SER A 15 -8.90 6.19 -15.23
CA SER A 15 -7.49 6.58 -15.02
C SER A 15 -7.35 7.79 -14.10
N ASP A 16 -8.39 8.62 -14.01
CA ASP A 16 -8.37 9.93 -13.36
C ASP A 16 -8.75 9.82 -11.86
N ASP A 17 -9.34 8.69 -11.46
CA ASP A 17 -9.72 8.43 -10.08
C ASP A 17 -8.52 8.01 -9.20
N PHE A 18 -7.37 7.70 -9.82
CA PHE A 18 -6.14 7.35 -9.10
C PHE A 18 -5.46 8.56 -8.46
N VAL A 19 -5.78 9.80 -8.86
CA VAL A 19 -5.16 11.01 -8.28
C VAL A 19 -5.32 11.06 -6.76
N PHE A 20 -6.53 10.88 -6.24
CA PHE A 20 -6.78 11.02 -4.81
C PHE A 20 -6.15 9.91 -3.96
N PRO A 21 -6.31 8.61 -4.28
CA PRO A 21 -5.65 7.54 -3.54
C PRO A 21 -4.12 7.69 -3.54
N GLU A 22 -3.54 8.00 -4.70
CA GLU A 22 -2.08 8.09 -4.87
C GLU A 22 -1.48 9.30 -4.14
N ILE A 23 -2.13 10.46 -4.19
CA ILE A 23 -1.67 11.64 -3.42
C ILE A 23 -1.79 11.37 -1.92
N THR A 24 -2.91 10.79 -1.48
CA THR A 24 -3.14 10.51 -0.06
C THR A 24 -2.11 9.52 0.47
N GLU A 25 -1.85 8.43 -0.27
CA GLU A 25 -0.80 7.47 0.08
C GLU A 25 0.59 8.12 0.10
N GLY A 26 0.91 8.94 -0.91
CA GLY A 26 2.16 9.68 -0.97
C GLY A 26 2.39 10.58 0.25
N PHE A 27 1.37 11.30 0.71
CA PHE A 27 1.47 12.13 1.91
C PHE A 27 1.65 11.31 3.19
N VAL A 28 0.94 10.18 3.32
CA VAL A 28 1.10 9.29 4.48
C VAL A 28 2.54 8.75 4.52
N ARG A 29 3.11 8.36 3.37
CA ARG A 29 4.52 7.93 3.27
C ARG A 29 5.51 9.05 3.56
N LEU A 30 5.22 10.30 3.20
CA LEU A 30 6.08 11.43 3.59
C LEU A 30 6.03 11.67 5.10
N ALA A 31 4.84 11.62 5.70
CA ALA A 31 4.67 11.72 7.14
C ALA A 31 5.44 10.59 7.85
N TRP A 32 5.41 9.39 7.27
CA TRP A 32 6.13 8.23 7.75
C TRP A 32 7.63 8.42 7.83
N VAL A 33 8.22 8.86 6.72
CA VAL A 33 9.65 9.15 6.62
C VAL A 33 10.02 10.26 7.61
N ALA A 34 9.19 11.30 7.73
CA ALA A 34 9.42 12.40 8.67
C ALA A 34 9.41 11.93 10.14
N ILE A 35 8.45 11.10 10.53
CA ILE A 35 8.38 10.52 11.89
C ILE A 35 9.63 9.69 12.16
N THR A 36 10.00 8.81 11.22
CA THR A 36 11.17 7.96 11.35
C THR A 36 12.44 8.80 11.51
N CYS A 37 12.66 9.78 10.63
CA CYS A 37 13.76 10.74 10.75
C CYS A 37 13.74 11.52 12.08
N GLY A 38 12.58 11.91 12.57
CA GLY A 38 12.43 12.59 13.86
C GLY A 38 12.86 11.71 15.03
N ILE A 39 12.46 10.42 15.03
CA ILE A 39 12.89 9.43 16.03
C ILE A 39 14.41 9.27 15.98
N PHE A 40 15.00 9.19 14.79
CA PHE A 40 16.45 9.11 14.59
C PHE A 40 17.22 10.35 15.04
N ALA A 41 16.67 11.55 14.82
CA ALA A 41 17.30 12.80 15.24
C ALA A 41 17.25 12.98 16.76
N TYR A 42 16.13 12.58 17.39
CA TYR A 42 15.93 12.73 18.83
C TYR A 42 16.66 11.66 19.64
N HIS A 43 16.68 10.41 19.17
CA HIS A 43 17.39 9.33 19.83
C HIS A 43 18.68 9.00 19.10
N ASN A 44 19.82 9.08 19.80
CA ASN A 44 21.11 8.76 19.21
C ASN A 44 21.16 7.26 18.82
N PRO A 45 21.13 6.92 17.51
CA PRO A 45 20.95 5.54 17.04
C PRO A 45 22.17 4.67 17.34
N PHE A 46 23.34 5.28 17.56
CA PHE A 46 24.60 4.59 17.84
C PHE A 46 24.74 4.12 19.28
N LYS A 47 23.80 4.48 20.17
CA LYS A 47 23.79 3.98 21.56
C LYS A 47 23.36 2.52 21.65
N CYS A 48 22.62 2.01 20.65
CA CYS A 48 22.22 0.60 20.60
C CYS A 48 23.28 -0.21 19.86
N LYS A 49 23.73 -1.32 20.44
CA LYS A 49 24.98 -2.03 20.11
C LYS A 49 25.01 -2.76 18.76
N SER A 50 23.91 -2.76 18.00
CA SER A 50 23.79 -3.46 16.73
C SER A 50 23.73 -2.46 15.58
N ILE A 51 24.62 -2.57 14.58
CA ILE A 51 24.59 -1.72 13.37
C ILE A 51 23.65 -2.31 12.31
N SER A 52 23.33 -3.60 12.43
CA SER A 52 22.55 -4.34 11.43
C SER A 52 21.11 -3.83 11.33
N TRP A 53 20.46 -3.48 12.45
CA TRP A 53 19.08 -2.97 12.42
C TRP A 53 18.95 -1.66 11.65
N PHE A 54 19.96 -0.79 11.75
CA PHE A 54 19.97 0.50 11.09
C PHE A 54 19.85 0.33 9.57
N ILE A 55 20.56 -0.65 9.01
CA ILE A 55 20.55 -0.94 7.59
C ILE A 55 19.14 -1.37 7.13
N TYR A 56 18.47 -2.27 7.88
CA TYR A 56 17.11 -2.72 7.52
C TYR A 56 16.10 -1.57 7.50
N VAL A 57 16.15 -0.70 8.53
CA VAL A 57 15.25 0.45 8.65
C VAL A 57 15.54 1.49 7.56
N MET A 58 16.81 1.77 7.28
CA MET A 58 17.19 2.72 6.23
C MET A 58 16.78 2.24 4.84
N ILE A 59 16.90 0.93 4.55
CA ILE A 59 16.42 0.37 3.29
C ILE A 59 14.89 0.47 3.20
N LEU A 60 14.17 0.22 4.30
CA LEU A 60 12.71 0.39 4.32
C LEU A 60 12.28 1.85 4.06
N VAL A 61 12.99 2.81 4.66
CA VAL A 61 12.78 4.25 4.42
C VAL A 61 13.09 4.61 2.97
N ALA A 62 14.17 4.07 2.39
CA ALA A 62 14.52 4.32 0.99
C ALA A 62 13.44 3.78 0.03
N ILE A 63 12.93 2.57 0.27
CA ILE A 63 11.81 1.99 -0.49
C ILE A 63 10.56 2.87 -0.38
N ASN A 64 10.26 3.37 0.82
CA ASN A 64 9.13 4.28 1.05
C ASN A 64 9.26 5.60 0.27
N ILE A 65 10.45 6.20 0.23
CA ILE A 65 10.72 7.42 -0.54
C ILE A 65 10.54 7.16 -2.04
N ILE A 66 11.11 6.07 -2.55
CA ILE A 66 10.97 5.68 -3.96
C ILE A 66 9.49 5.49 -4.30
N THR A 67 8.74 4.81 -3.43
CA THR A 67 7.32 4.56 -3.63
C THR A 67 6.50 5.84 -3.55
N ALA A 68 6.82 6.78 -2.65
CA ALA A 68 6.18 8.09 -2.59
C ALA A 68 6.39 8.89 -3.89
N ILE A 69 7.61 8.89 -4.45
CA ILE A 69 7.90 9.52 -5.75
C ILE A 69 7.06 8.87 -6.86
N LEU A 70 6.96 7.53 -6.88
CA LEU A 70 6.09 6.80 -7.81
C LEU A 70 4.61 7.20 -7.64
N CYS A 71 4.12 7.40 -6.42
CA CYS A 71 2.76 7.87 -6.16
C CYS A 71 2.52 9.27 -6.73
N PHE A 72 3.41 10.23 -6.46
CA PHE A 72 3.27 11.60 -6.95
C PHE A 72 3.38 11.71 -8.47
N THR A 73 4.28 10.93 -9.08
CA THR A 73 4.38 10.85 -10.54
C THR A 73 3.10 10.25 -11.14
N LEU A 74 2.59 9.15 -10.60
CA LEU A 74 1.33 8.55 -11.04
C LEU A 74 0.15 9.52 -10.90
N ALA A 75 0.03 10.20 -9.77
CA ALA A 75 -0.99 11.23 -9.55
C ALA A 75 -0.87 12.40 -10.54
N SER A 76 0.36 12.85 -10.83
CA SER A 76 0.59 13.93 -11.80
C SER A 76 0.21 13.53 -13.22
N PHE A 77 0.54 12.31 -13.65
CA PHE A 77 0.15 11.80 -14.95
C PHE A 77 -1.36 11.51 -15.03
N SER A 78 -1.95 11.03 -13.94
CA SER A 78 -3.39 10.79 -13.81
C SER A 78 -4.18 12.11 -13.86
N ALA A 79 -3.66 13.19 -13.26
CA ALA A 79 -4.29 14.52 -13.29
C ALA A 79 -4.16 15.26 -14.63
N ARG A 80 -3.18 14.88 -15.49
CA ARG A 80 -2.91 15.55 -16.78
C ARG A 80 -3.76 15.03 -17.96
N GLY A 81 -4.74 14.16 -17.71
CA GLY A 81 -5.59 13.59 -18.75
C GLY A 81 -6.65 14.57 -19.28
N SER A 82 -6.38 15.24 -20.40
CA SER A 82 -7.45 15.75 -21.26
C SER A 82 -8.16 14.59 -21.94
N ILE A 83 -9.48 14.65 -22.10
CA ILE A 83 -10.35 13.58 -22.65
C ILE A 83 -9.88 13.05 -24.02
N LEU A 84 -9.13 13.85 -24.78
CA LEU A 84 -8.68 13.54 -26.14
C LEU A 84 -7.27 12.95 -26.25
N GLU A 85 -6.46 12.98 -25.17
CA GLU A 85 -5.05 12.55 -25.24
C GLU A 85 -4.91 11.06 -24.91
N THR A 86 -4.97 10.21 -25.94
CA THR A 86 -4.89 8.75 -25.77
C THR A 86 -3.52 8.25 -25.32
N ASP A 87 -2.44 9.01 -25.56
CA ASP A 87 -1.07 8.60 -25.19
C ASP A 87 -0.74 8.78 -23.71
N ALA A 88 -1.44 9.67 -23.00
CA ALA A 88 -1.31 9.80 -21.54
C ALA A 88 -1.80 8.54 -20.79
N ARG A 89 -2.78 7.81 -21.36
CA ARG A 89 -3.36 6.58 -20.76
C ARG A 89 -2.40 5.38 -20.77
N LYS A 90 -1.48 5.31 -21.75
CA LYS A 90 -0.47 4.25 -21.80
C LYS A 90 0.51 4.37 -20.63
N HIS A 91 0.91 5.60 -20.30
CA HIS A 91 1.84 5.88 -19.20
C HIS A 91 1.24 5.47 -17.84
N VAL A 92 -0.02 5.84 -17.55
CA VAL A 92 -0.72 5.43 -16.32
C VAL A 92 -0.75 3.91 -16.19
N THR A 93 -1.05 3.21 -17.29
CA THR A 93 -1.08 1.74 -17.30
C THR A 93 0.31 1.15 -17.01
N THR A 94 1.37 1.65 -17.65
CA THR A 94 2.76 1.23 -17.40
C THR A 94 3.21 1.49 -15.97
N LEU A 95 2.85 2.63 -15.38
CA LEU A 95 3.19 2.94 -13.99
C LEU A 95 2.53 1.97 -13.00
N ILE A 96 1.27 1.56 -13.24
CA ILE A 96 0.60 0.53 -12.43
C ILE A 96 1.33 -0.81 -12.51
N TYR A 97 1.87 -1.19 -13.68
CA TYR A 97 2.69 -2.40 -13.83
C TYR A 97 4.00 -2.33 -13.04
N VAL A 98 4.63 -1.15 -12.95
CA VAL A 98 5.84 -0.93 -12.14
C VAL A 98 5.52 -0.88 -10.64
N ARG A 99 4.35 -0.36 -10.27
CA ARG A 99 3.92 -0.24 -8.87
C ARG A 99 3.74 -1.59 -8.18
N LEU A 100 3.15 -2.57 -8.87
CA LEU A 100 2.88 -3.90 -8.32
C LEU A 100 4.14 -4.63 -7.80
N PRO A 101 5.25 -4.77 -8.55
CA PRO A 101 6.46 -5.40 -8.04
C PRO A 101 7.13 -4.59 -6.93
N VAL A 102 7.06 -3.25 -6.97
CA VAL A 102 7.59 -2.40 -5.88
C VAL A 102 6.84 -2.68 -4.57
N LEU A 103 5.51 -2.79 -4.62
CA LEU A 103 4.70 -3.16 -3.46
C LEU A 103 5.06 -4.55 -2.91
N LEU A 104 5.37 -5.53 -3.79
CA LEU A 104 5.81 -6.86 -3.36
C LEU A 104 7.19 -6.82 -2.68
N ILE A 105 8.13 -6.05 -3.24
CA ILE A 105 9.47 -5.86 -2.65
C ILE A 105 9.34 -5.21 -1.28
N GLU A 106 8.51 -4.18 -1.17
CA GLU A 106 8.20 -3.51 0.10
C GLU A 106 7.61 -4.47 1.13
N PHE A 107 6.61 -5.27 0.74
CA PHE A 107 6.00 -6.27 1.61
C PHE A 107 7.02 -7.28 2.15
N VAL A 108 7.88 -7.81 1.29
CA VAL A 108 8.95 -8.73 1.67
C VAL A 108 9.94 -8.05 2.62
N TRP A 109 10.31 -6.80 2.35
CA TRP A 109 11.23 -6.05 3.19
C TRP A 109 10.63 -5.68 4.55
N ALA A 110 9.34 -5.38 4.60
CA ALA A 110 8.59 -5.14 5.82
C ALA A 110 8.58 -6.41 6.71
N ILE A 111 8.45 -7.61 6.13
CA ILE A 111 8.59 -8.88 6.87
C ILE A 111 9.97 -9.00 7.50
N PHE A 112 11.05 -8.77 6.73
CA PHE A 112 12.41 -8.84 7.25
C PHE A 112 12.64 -7.83 8.38
N THR A 113 12.18 -6.59 8.19
CA THR A 113 12.29 -5.53 9.21
C THR A 113 11.53 -5.91 10.48
N THR A 114 10.33 -6.47 10.35
CA THR A 114 9.52 -6.97 11.48
C THR A 114 10.24 -8.10 12.20
N ALA A 115 10.68 -9.13 11.48
CA ALA A 115 11.37 -10.26 12.07
C ALA A 115 12.62 -9.81 12.84
N PHE A 116 13.36 -8.84 12.31
CA PHE A 116 14.53 -8.28 12.98
C PHE A 116 14.15 -7.48 14.24
N VAL A 117 13.19 -6.56 14.13
CA VAL A 117 12.77 -5.68 15.24
C VAL A 117 12.18 -6.49 16.41
N PHE A 118 11.48 -7.58 16.15
CA PHE A 118 10.85 -8.39 17.19
C PHE A 118 11.73 -9.53 17.72
N ARG A 119 12.66 -10.10 16.93
CA ARG A 119 13.54 -11.18 17.39
C ARG A 119 14.84 -10.72 18.04
N VAL A 120 15.47 -9.64 17.53
CA VAL A 120 16.81 -9.23 17.98
C VAL A 120 16.77 -8.34 19.22
N PHE A 121 15.70 -7.56 19.39
CA PHE A 121 15.51 -6.67 20.54
C PHE A 121 14.63 -7.29 21.63
N GLY A 122 14.61 -8.62 21.71
CA GLY A 122 13.69 -9.39 22.55
C GLY A 122 14.08 -9.48 24.02
N GLU A 123 15.36 -9.35 24.38
CA GLU A 123 15.80 -9.82 25.70
C GLU A 123 16.32 -8.76 26.68
N GLU A 124 17.14 -7.75 26.33
CA GLU A 124 17.77 -6.94 27.41
C GLU A 124 17.98 -5.43 27.17
N ASP A 125 17.64 -4.86 26.00
CA ASP A 125 17.85 -3.44 25.74
C ASP A 125 16.58 -2.60 26.00
N PHE A 126 16.46 -1.99 27.18
CA PHE A 126 15.42 -0.99 27.52
C PHE A 126 15.67 0.37 26.84
N CYS A 127 15.92 0.39 25.53
CA CYS A 127 16.00 1.63 24.79
C CYS A 127 14.59 2.04 24.34
N TYR A 128 14.11 3.21 24.79
CA TYR A 128 12.84 3.81 24.34
C TYR A 128 12.70 3.86 22.80
N PHE A 129 13.84 3.90 22.10
CA PHE A 129 13.94 3.83 20.65
C PHE A 129 13.28 2.56 20.06
N ILE A 130 13.41 1.40 20.70
CA ILE A 130 12.83 0.13 20.21
C ILE A 130 11.30 0.18 20.22
N TYR A 131 10.70 0.83 21.22
CA TYR A 131 9.25 1.01 21.26
C TYR A 131 8.77 1.88 20.09
N GLY A 132 9.46 2.99 19.83
CA GLY A 132 9.22 3.83 18.66
C GLY A 132 9.30 3.02 17.37
N MET A 133 10.35 2.20 17.22
CA MET A 133 10.54 1.33 16.06
C MET A 133 9.46 0.23 15.90
N ARG A 134 8.93 -0.31 17.00
CA ARG A 134 7.83 -1.29 16.93
C ARG A 134 6.53 -0.64 16.49
N VAL A 135 6.21 0.51 17.08
CA VAL A 135 5.07 1.33 16.64
C VAL A 135 5.22 1.69 15.17
N THR A 136 6.44 2.00 14.72
CA THR A 136 6.64 2.30 13.32
C THR A 136 6.37 1.06 12.44
N VAL A 137 6.98 -0.08 12.72
CA VAL A 137 6.71 -1.29 11.93
C VAL A 137 5.20 -1.64 11.87
N VAL A 138 4.44 -1.43 12.94
CA VAL A 138 2.99 -1.69 12.95
C VAL A 138 2.21 -0.74 12.03
N LEU A 139 2.49 0.57 12.05
CA LEU A 139 1.79 1.52 11.18
C LEU A 139 2.14 1.29 9.70
N GLU A 140 3.37 0.85 9.38
CA GLU A 140 3.76 0.45 8.03
C GLU A 140 2.89 -0.72 7.52
N TRP A 141 2.68 -1.74 8.36
CA TRP A 141 1.78 -2.85 8.02
C TRP A 141 0.36 -2.39 7.77
N ILE A 142 -0.17 -1.47 8.59
CA ILE A 142 -1.50 -0.89 8.39
C ILE A 142 -1.59 -0.20 7.02
N LEU A 143 -0.56 0.56 6.64
CA LEU A 143 -0.48 1.19 5.32
C LEU A 143 -0.50 0.15 4.20
N ILE A 144 0.38 -0.84 4.26
CA ILE A 144 0.48 -1.90 3.23
C ILE A 144 -0.85 -2.65 3.08
N PHE A 145 -1.50 -3.04 4.19
CA PHE A 145 -2.82 -3.69 4.14
C PHE A 145 -3.91 -2.78 3.60
N SER A 146 -3.88 -1.49 3.91
CA SER A 146 -4.85 -0.53 3.37
C SER A 146 -4.73 -0.40 1.85
N VAL A 147 -3.51 -0.36 1.32
CA VAL A 147 -3.23 -0.34 -0.13
C VAL A 147 -3.67 -1.63 -0.77
N PHE A 148 -3.34 -2.78 -0.17
CA PHE A 148 -3.75 -4.09 -0.68
C PHE A 148 -5.27 -4.23 -0.74
N PHE A 149 -5.98 -3.78 0.29
CA PHE A 149 -7.45 -3.75 0.30
C PHE A 149 -7.99 -2.82 -0.78
N GLY A 150 -7.41 -1.63 -0.94
CA GLY A 150 -7.75 -0.70 -2.02
C GLY A 150 -7.61 -1.34 -3.39
N VAL A 151 -6.49 -2.02 -3.65
CA VAL A 151 -6.26 -2.75 -4.91
C VAL A 151 -7.31 -3.84 -5.11
N ILE A 152 -7.67 -4.63 -4.09
CA ILE A 152 -8.71 -5.67 -4.20
C ILE A 152 -10.08 -5.08 -4.52
N VAL A 153 -10.44 -3.97 -3.89
CA VAL A 153 -11.73 -3.30 -4.13
C VAL A 153 -11.81 -2.75 -5.54
N VAL A 154 -10.71 -2.17 -6.04
CA VAL A 154 -10.64 -1.58 -7.37
C VAL A 154 -10.48 -2.64 -8.47
N PHE A 155 -9.79 -3.74 -8.18
CA PHE A 155 -9.59 -4.84 -9.11
C PHE A 155 -10.91 -5.55 -9.37
N ASN A 156 -11.47 -5.38 -10.58
CA ASN A 156 -12.64 -6.14 -11.00
C ASN A 156 -12.20 -7.54 -11.50
N PRO A 157 -12.53 -8.63 -10.78
CA PRO A 157 -12.10 -9.97 -11.18
C PRO A 157 -12.80 -10.48 -12.44
N HIS A 158 -13.91 -9.87 -12.89
CA HIS A 158 -14.66 -10.33 -14.05
C HIS A 158 -14.45 -9.41 -15.26
N GLY A 159 -13.49 -9.82 -16.09
CA GLY A 159 -13.33 -9.28 -17.43
C GLY A 159 -14.53 -9.62 -18.32
N ASP A 160 -15.00 -8.59 -19.03
CA ASP A 160 -15.64 -8.67 -20.34
C ASP A 160 -17.16 -8.84 -20.47
N ARG A 161 -17.95 -8.87 -19.39
CA ARG A 161 -19.41 -8.72 -19.55
C ARG A 161 -19.81 -7.27 -19.42
N ARG A 162 -20.37 -6.71 -20.50
CA ARG A 162 -21.24 -5.52 -20.45
C ARG A 162 -22.31 -5.78 -19.39
N ILE A 163 -22.07 -5.33 -18.17
CA ILE A 163 -23.11 -5.26 -17.17
C ILE A 163 -23.21 -3.79 -16.83
N ASP A 164 -23.94 -3.08 -17.68
CA ASP A 164 -24.51 -1.78 -17.38
C ASP A 164 -25.54 -1.98 -16.26
N SER A 165 -25.10 -2.13 -15.01
CA SER A 165 -25.93 -1.73 -13.87
C SER A 165 -25.15 -1.71 -12.54
N PRO A 166 -24.97 -0.54 -11.90
CA PRO A 166 -24.43 -0.45 -10.52
C PRO A 166 -25.30 -1.21 -9.49
N MET A 167 -26.55 -1.54 -9.82
CA MET A 167 -27.41 -2.38 -8.98
C MET A 167 -26.95 -3.85 -8.89
N ILE A 168 -26.31 -4.38 -9.92
CA ILE A 168 -25.86 -5.77 -9.96
C ILE A 168 -24.60 -5.94 -9.10
N GLU A 169 -23.61 -5.04 -9.22
CA GLU A 169 -22.42 -5.05 -8.34
C GLU A 169 -22.80 -4.93 -6.85
N ARG A 170 -23.72 -4.02 -6.51
CA ARG A 170 -24.20 -3.85 -5.12
C ARG A 170 -24.82 -5.14 -4.56
N ASN A 171 -25.56 -5.89 -5.39
CA ASN A 171 -26.17 -7.15 -4.98
C ASN A 171 -25.12 -8.27 -4.81
N TYR A 172 -24.03 -8.25 -5.55
CA TYR A 172 -22.94 -9.23 -5.41
C TYR A 172 -22.04 -8.97 -4.21
N TRP A 173 -21.66 -7.72 -3.92
CA TRP A 173 -20.96 -7.37 -2.67
C TRP A 173 -21.81 -7.72 -1.44
N ARG A 174 -23.13 -7.50 -1.53
CA ARG A 174 -24.08 -7.92 -0.49
C ARG A 174 -24.14 -9.45 -0.33
N LYS A 175 -24.02 -10.24 -1.41
CA LYS A 175 -23.91 -11.71 -1.33
C LYS A 175 -22.56 -12.18 -0.77
N ARG A 176 -21.45 -11.54 -1.14
CA ARG A 176 -20.10 -11.88 -0.65
C ARG A 176 -19.92 -11.56 0.84
N LEU A 177 -20.42 -10.40 1.29
CA LEU A 177 -20.47 -10.04 2.71
C LEU A 177 -21.41 -10.94 3.52
N ARG A 178 -22.49 -11.44 2.90
CA ARG A 178 -23.35 -12.48 3.52
C ARG A 178 -22.65 -13.83 3.64
N LEU A 179 -21.85 -14.24 2.65
CA LEU A 179 -21.05 -15.47 2.74
C LEU A 179 -19.98 -15.39 3.84
N CYS A 180 -19.36 -14.22 4.04
CA CYS A 180 -18.48 -13.99 5.18
C CYS A 180 -19.21 -14.06 6.54
N LYS A 181 -20.49 -13.64 6.60
CA LYS A 181 -21.32 -13.82 7.81
C LYS A 181 -21.73 -15.27 8.06
N VAL A 182 -22.05 -16.02 7.01
CA VAL A 182 -22.42 -17.45 7.15
C VAL A 182 -21.22 -18.31 7.57
N GLY A 183 -19.99 -17.94 7.17
CA GLY A 183 -18.77 -18.55 7.71
C GLY A 183 -18.57 -18.28 9.20
N ALA A 184 -18.81 -17.04 9.65
CA ALA A 184 -18.67 -16.65 11.07
C ALA A 184 -19.74 -17.30 11.99
N ASP A 185 -20.97 -17.47 11.50
CA ASP A 185 -22.03 -18.12 12.29
C ASP A 185 -21.84 -19.65 12.41
N SER A 186 -21.04 -20.25 11.51
CA SER A 186 -20.72 -21.69 11.58
C SER A 186 -19.61 -22.05 12.57
N GLU A 187 -18.76 -21.09 12.96
CA GLU A 187 -17.75 -21.28 14.01
C GLU A 187 -18.30 -21.08 15.44
N MET A 188 -19.42 -20.37 15.62
CA MET A 188 -20.03 -20.18 16.95
C MET A 188 -20.98 -21.32 17.37
N ARG A 189 -21.10 -22.38 16.58
CA ARG A 189 -22.02 -23.51 16.84
C ARG A 189 -21.31 -24.84 17.11
N ASN A 190 -20.03 -24.81 17.44
CA ASN A 190 -19.28 -25.94 18.00
C ASN A 190 -18.68 -25.58 19.34
#